data_AF-A0A1G8YZ62-F1
#
_entry.id   AF-A0A1G8YZ62-F1
#
_cell.length_a   1.000
_cell.length_b   1.000
_cell.length_c   1.000
_cell.angle_alpha   90.00
_cell.angle_beta   90.00
_cell.angle_gamma   90.00
#
_symmetry.space_group_name_H-M   'P 1'
#
loop_
_entity.id
_entity.type
_entity.pdbx_description
1 polymer ?
#
loop_
_entity_poly.entity_id
_entity_poly.type
_entity_poly.pdbx_seq_one_letter_code
_entity_poly.pdbx_strand_id
1 'polypeptide(L)'
;MGIEWSDVDLSTGKIHIRREIAKNGEPRDTFISSEALEVLLQWQAYHPLYAEKADAYTIPDEYIRDTNRVFPLSYNGVRDKYGRVLEKCGLDEKDPTTGWLVLRLHVMRKYFRTRLPQGGASIDVVESLMGHSGYLSDSYVRMTDEEVEAAYRAAESVLWVFKTKPINEGELRQLEQENRELRGELAGIQRQITMMNAMQADVGATPEALQRLVDERIKELMGKAGGA
;
A
#
# COMPACT_ATOMS: atom_id res chain seq x y z
N MET A 1 -4.86 -4.61 27.59
CA MET A 1 -5.36 -3.34 27.03
C MET A 1 -5.32 -2.32 28.14
N GLY A 2 -4.37 -1.40 28.08
CA GLY A 2 -4.15 -0.41 29.13
C GLY A 2 -3.49 0.87 28.61
N ILE A 3 -3.59 1.11 27.29
CA ILE A 3 -3.11 2.37 26.70
C ILE A 3 -4.12 3.45 27.10
N GLU A 4 -3.61 4.53 27.68
CA GLU A 4 -4.37 5.72 28.06
C GLU A 4 -4.22 6.82 27.00
N TRP A 5 -5.12 7.81 27.03
CA TRP A 5 -5.03 8.95 26.12
C TRP A 5 -3.73 9.76 26.32
N SER A 6 -3.19 9.77 27.54
CA SER A 6 -1.90 10.36 27.89
C SER A 6 -0.70 9.64 27.25
N ASP A 7 -0.86 8.37 26.88
CA ASP A 7 0.17 7.57 26.21
C ASP A 7 0.25 7.87 24.70
N VAL A 8 -0.70 8.64 24.15
CA VAL A 8 -0.82 8.88 22.70
C VAL A 8 -0.58 10.35 22.37
N ASP A 9 0.43 10.61 21.56
CA ASP A 9 0.57 11.91 20.90
C ASP A 9 -0.32 11.94 19.65
N LEU A 10 -1.43 12.66 19.72
CA LEU A 10 -2.40 12.77 18.64
C LEU A 10 -1.96 13.70 17.50
N SER A 11 -0.86 14.44 17.65
CA SER A 11 -0.30 15.26 16.59
C SER A 11 0.60 14.45 15.65
N THR A 12 1.28 13.45 16.19
CA THR A 12 2.22 12.61 15.44
C THR A 12 1.68 11.19 15.23
N GLY A 13 0.81 10.67 16.09
CA GLY A 13 0.44 9.27 16.13
C GLY A 13 1.51 8.38 16.78
N LYS A 14 2.43 8.97 17.56
CA LYS A 14 3.34 8.24 18.45
C LYS A 14 2.58 7.72 19.67
N ILE A 15 2.87 6.48 20.06
CA ILE A 15 2.28 5.82 21.23
C ILE A 15 3.40 5.32 22.13
N HIS A 16 3.41 5.80 23.36
CA HIS A 16 4.31 5.32 24.40
C HIS A 16 3.70 4.10 25.12
N ILE A 17 4.33 2.94 24.99
CA ILE A 17 3.92 1.74 25.72
C ILE A 17 4.68 1.69 27.03
N ARG A 18 3.98 2.01 28.12
CA ARG A 18 4.54 1.97 29.48
C ARG A 18 4.93 0.55 29.91
N ARG A 19 5.89 0.47 30.85
CA ARG A 19 6.42 -0.78 31.40
C ARG A 19 5.32 -1.68 31.98
N GLU A 20 4.35 -1.10 32.66
CA GLU A 20 3.29 -1.80 33.40
C GLU A 20 2.31 -2.53 32.47
N ILE A 21 2.19 -2.07 31.22
CA ILE A 21 1.31 -2.66 30.21
C ILE A 21 2.06 -3.48 29.15
N ALA A 22 3.39 -3.39 29.13
CA ALA A 22 4.24 -4.15 28.21
C ALA A 22 4.34 -5.62 28.65
N LYS A 23 4.08 -6.56 27.72
CA LYS A 23 4.10 -8.01 28.02
C LYS A 23 5.47 -8.51 28.53
N ASN A 24 6.54 -7.90 28.06
CA ASN A 24 7.92 -8.22 28.42
C ASN A 24 8.46 -7.32 29.55
N GLY A 25 7.67 -6.38 30.07
CA GLY A 25 8.12 -5.42 31.07
C GLY A 25 9.13 -4.38 30.57
N GLU A 26 9.29 -4.24 29.25
CA GLU A 26 10.17 -3.24 28.65
C GLU A 26 9.34 -2.14 27.99
N PRO A 27 9.48 -0.86 28.43
CA PRO A 27 8.81 0.25 27.81
C PRO A 27 9.36 0.48 26.41
N ARG A 28 8.52 0.99 25.50
CA ARG A 28 8.94 1.32 24.13
C ARG A 28 7.96 2.28 23.48
N ASP A 29 8.44 2.97 22.47
CA ASP A 29 7.59 3.75 21.58
C ASP A 29 7.19 2.93 20.35
N THR A 30 5.98 3.18 19.87
CA THR A 30 5.48 2.66 18.60
C THR A 30 4.65 3.73 17.90
N PHE A 31 4.21 3.44 16.69
CA PHE A 31 3.53 4.42 15.84
C PHE A 31 2.29 3.82 15.20
N ILE A 32 1.30 4.66 14.97
CA ILE A 32 0.17 4.37 14.09
C ILE A 32 0.31 5.16 12.80
N SER A 33 -0.18 4.58 11.69
CA SER A 33 -0.14 5.24 10.38
C SER A 33 -1.00 6.49 10.39
N SER A 34 -0.73 7.45 9.50
CA SER A 34 -1.58 8.62 9.31
C SER A 34 -3.06 8.27 9.08
N GLU A 35 -3.37 7.21 8.34
CA GLU A 35 -4.74 6.69 8.17
C GLU A 35 -5.37 6.26 9.50
N ALA A 36 -4.66 5.44 10.27
CA ALA A 36 -5.13 5.00 11.58
C ALA A 36 -5.28 6.16 12.58
N LEU A 37 -4.44 7.20 12.49
CA LEU A 37 -4.55 8.42 13.30
C LEU A 37 -5.84 9.18 13.00
N GLU A 38 -6.22 9.31 11.72
CA GLU A 38 -7.50 9.92 11.34
C GLU A 38 -8.70 9.18 11.96
N VAL A 39 -8.68 7.85 11.93
CA VAL A 39 -9.71 7.03 12.56
C VAL A 39 -9.69 7.19 14.09
N LEU A 40 -8.49 7.28 14.69
CA LEU A 40 -8.35 7.47 16.13
C LEU A 40 -8.90 8.83 16.59
N LEU A 41 -8.72 9.89 15.81
CA LEU A 41 -9.29 11.21 16.09
C LEU A 41 -10.83 11.20 16.02
N GLN A 42 -11.41 10.50 15.04
CA GLN A 42 -12.86 10.29 14.98
C GLN A 42 -13.35 9.50 16.21
N TRP A 43 -12.62 8.47 16.60
CA TRP A 43 -12.90 7.70 17.81
C TRP A 43 -12.81 8.57 19.06
N GLN A 44 -11.81 9.44 19.18
CA GLN A 44 -11.67 10.36 20.32
C GLN A 44 -12.89 11.26 20.46
N ALA A 45 -13.41 11.81 19.37
CA ALA A 45 -14.62 12.63 19.37
C ALA A 45 -15.87 11.82 19.79
N TYR A 46 -15.95 10.55 19.41
CA TYR A 46 -17.06 9.65 19.74
C TYR A 46 -16.93 8.99 21.13
N HIS A 47 -15.73 8.96 21.72
CA HIS A 47 -15.40 8.19 22.92
C HIS A 47 -16.28 8.51 24.13
N PRO A 48 -16.64 9.77 24.45
CA PRO A 48 -17.54 10.07 25.56
C PRO A 48 -18.93 9.46 25.38
N LEU A 49 -19.50 9.58 24.17
CA LEU A 49 -20.81 9.03 23.84
C LEU A 49 -20.78 7.49 23.84
N TYR A 50 -19.65 6.89 23.42
CA TYR A 50 -19.46 5.46 23.56
C TYR A 50 -19.49 5.01 25.02
N ALA A 51 -18.79 5.71 25.92
CA ALA A 51 -18.73 5.39 27.34
C ALA A 51 -20.13 5.44 27.96
N GLU A 52 -20.87 6.52 27.73
CA GLU A 52 -22.26 6.68 28.18
C GLU A 52 -23.14 5.51 27.71
N LYS A 53 -23.10 5.19 26.41
CA LYS A 53 -23.89 4.09 25.84
C LYS A 53 -23.50 2.74 26.41
N ALA A 54 -22.21 2.49 26.65
CA ALA A 54 -21.74 1.23 27.18
C ALA A 54 -22.13 1.08 28.67
N ASP A 55 -22.11 2.17 29.42
CA ASP A 55 -22.46 2.18 30.84
C ASP A 55 -23.96 2.02 31.07
N ALA A 56 -24.81 2.43 30.13
CA ALA A 56 -26.24 2.14 30.15
C ALA A 56 -26.57 0.63 30.20
N TYR A 57 -25.64 -0.24 29.78
CA TYR A 57 -25.78 -1.71 29.83
C TYR A 57 -24.86 -2.35 30.87
N THR A 58 -24.24 -1.56 31.73
CA THR A 58 -23.31 -2.02 32.76
C THR A 58 -23.95 -1.83 34.14
N ILE A 59 -23.81 -2.81 35.03
CA ILE A 59 -24.23 -2.67 36.43
C ILE A 59 -23.20 -1.77 37.13
N PRO A 60 -23.55 -0.53 37.55
CA PRO A 60 -22.56 0.45 38.01
C PRO A 60 -21.74 -0.02 39.22
N ASP A 61 -22.34 -0.84 40.09
CA ASP A 61 -21.71 -1.35 41.30
C ASP A 61 -20.70 -2.49 41.04
N GLU A 62 -20.71 -3.08 39.83
CA GLU A 62 -19.82 -4.21 39.47
C GLU A 62 -18.65 -3.78 38.59
N TYR A 63 -18.79 -2.70 37.83
CA TYR A 63 -17.75 -2.26 36.89
C TYR A 63 -17.78 -0.75 36.66
N ILE A 64 -16.66 -0.11 37.00
CA ILE A 64 -16.41 1.29 36.67
C ILE A 64 -15.56 1.35 35.40
N ARG A 65 -16.10 2.01 34.38
CA ARG A 65 -15.39 2.21 33.12
C ARG A 65 -14.31 3.27 33.27
N ASP A 66 -13.08 2.88 32.97
CA ASP A 66 -11.94 3.80 32.96
C ASP A 66 -11.86 4.54 31.62
N THR A 67 -12.42 5.76 31.58
CA THR A 67 -12.45 6.60 30.37
C THR A 67 -11.11 7.25 30.05
N ASN A 68 -10.10 7.15 30.92
CA ASN A 68 -8.74 7.58 30.57
C ASN A 68 -8.11 6.64 29.54
N ARG A 69 -8.61 5.40 29.42
CA ARG A 69 -8.17 4.44 28.40
C ARG A 69 -8.69 4.83 27.02
N VAL A 70 -7.80 4.71 26.03
CA VAL A 70 -8.17 4.86 24.61
C VAL A 70 -9.30 3.90 24.26
N PHE A 71 -9.19 2.65 24.71
CA PHE A 71 -10.23 1.63 24.56
C PHE A 71 -10.66 1.14 25.94
N PRO A 72 -11.78 1.63 26.48
CA PRO A 72 -12.24 1.28 27.82
C PRO A 72 -13.02 -0.05 27.78
N LEU A 73 -12.31 -1.11 27.40
CA LEU A 73 -12.80 -2.46 27.17
C LEU A 73 -11.81 -3.48 27.75
N SER A 74 -12.29 -4.71 27.99
CA SER A 74 -11.42 -5.85 28.29
C SER A 74 -10.92 -6.51 27.00
N TYR A 75 -9.81 -7.26 27.07
CA TYR A 75 -9.28 -7.99 25.91
C TYR A 75 -10.31 -8.96 25.35
N ASN A 76 -11.05 -9.66 26.22
CA ASN A 76 -12.16 -10.53 25.82
C ASN A 76 -13.26 -9.73 25.12
N GLY A 77 -13.62 -8.55 25.63
CA GLY A 77 -14.60 -7.67 24.98
C GLY A 77 -14.19 -7.26 23.56
N VAL A 78 -12.91 -6.98 23.32
CA VAL A 78 -12.40 -6.69 21.96
C VAL A 78 -12.39 -7.94 21.09
N ARG A 79 -11.96 -9.08 21.61
CA ARG A 79 -11.99 -10.36 20.89
C ARG A 79 -13.42 -10.71 20.44
N ASP A 80 -14.40 -10.55 21.30
CA ASP A 80 -15.79 -10.91 21.02
C ASP A 80 -16.45 -9.92 20.06
N LYS A 81 -16.10 -8.63 20.14
CA LYS A 81 -16.51 -7.62 19.13
C LYS A 81 -15.87 -7.93 17.78
N TYR A 82 -14.59 -8.29 17.76
CA TYR A 82 -13.87 -8.63 16.53
C TYR A 82 -14.45 -9.89 15.85
N GLY A 83 -14.78 -10.93 16.61
CA GLY A 83 -15.47 -12.12 16.08
C GLY A 83 -16.80 -11.77 15.40
N ARG A 84 -17.61 -10.89 16.01
CA ARG A 84 -18.86 -10.39 15.42
C ARG A 84 -18.65 -9.59 14.14
N VAL A 85 -17.53 -8.86 14.02
CA VAL A 85 -17.18 -8.18 12.77
C VAL A 85 -16.86 -9.20 11.69
N LEU A 86 -16.05 -10.21 12.00
CA LEU A 86 -15.71 -11.27 11.05
C LEU A 86 -16.94 -12.03 10.56
N GLU A 87 -17.85 -12.40 11.47
CA GLU A 87 -19.11 -13.07 11.13
C GLU A 87 -19.95 -12.22 10.15
N LYS A 88 -20.11 -10.93 10.44
CA LYS A 88 -20.83 -10.00 9.55
C LYS A 88 -20.17 -9.83 8.18
N CYS A 89 -18.86 -10.04 8.10
CA CYS A 89 -18.11 -9.99 6.85
C CYS A 89 -18.01 -11.35 6.14
N GLY A 90 -18.52 -12.44 6.74
CA GLY A 90 -18.34 -13.80 6.21
C GLY A 90 -16.90 -14.31 6.29
N LEU A 91 -16.14 -13.87 7.29
CA LEU A 91 -14.72 -14.15 7.50
C LEU A 91 -14.43 -14.85 8.84
N ASP A 92 -15.45 -15.47 9.45
CA ASP A 92 -15.40 -16.13 10.75
C ASP A 92 -14.98 -17.61 10.68
N GLU A 93 -14.26 -17.99 9.63
CA GLU A 93 -13.70 -19.33 9.48
C GLU A 93 -12.91 -19.74 10.73
N LYS A 94 -13.17 -20.97 11.21
CA LYS A 94 -12.48 -21.55 12.36
C LYS A 94 -11.59 -22.70 11.92
N ASP A 95 -10.40 -22.73 12.48
CA ASP A 95 -9.48 -23.84 12.34
C ASP A 95 -10.13 -25.11 12.91
N PRO A 96 -10.22 -26.21 12.12
CA PRO A 96 -10.96 -27.42 12.52
C PRO A 96 -10.29 -28.19 13.65
N THR A 97 -8.99 -27.94 13.90
CA THR A 97 -8.22 -28.65 14.95
C THR A 97 -8.36 -27.96 16.29
N THR A 98 -8.30 -26.63 16.31
CA THR A 98 -8.25 -25.81 17.53
C THR A 98 -9.59 -25.15 17.86
N GLY A 99 -10.51 -25.09 16.89
CA GLY A 99 -11.80 -24.39 17.00
C GLY A 99 -11.66 -22.86 17.07
N TRP A 100 -10.46 -22.33 16.85
CA TRP A 100 -10.18 -20.90 16.91
C TRP A 100 -10.44 -20.22 15.57
N LEU A 101 -10.87 -18.97 15.59
CA LEU A 101 -10.93 -18.14 14.38
C LEU A 101 -9.57 -18.18 13.66
N VAL A 102 -9.58 -18.28 12.34
CA VAL A 102 -8.37 -18.20 11.50
C VAL A 102 -7.82 -16.77 11.56
N LEU A 103 -8.68 -15.78 11.31
CA LEU A 103 -8.38 -14.36 11.46
C LEU A 103 -8.54 -13.94 12.92
N ARG A 104 -7.45 -13.93 13.69
CA ARG A 104 -7.42 -13.48 15.08
C ARG A 104 -6.76 -12.12 15.19
N LEU A 105 -6.95 -11.44 16.31
CA LEU A 105 -6.23 -10.19 16.62
C LEU A 105 -4.70 -10.33 16.48
N HIS A 106 -4.14 -11.50 16.80
CA HIS A 106 -2.70 -11.75 16.62
C HIS A 106 -2.26 -11.76 15.14
N VAL A 107 -3.16 -12.05 14.20
CA VAL A 107 -2.85 -12.01 12.76
C VAL A 107 -2.53 -10.59 12.30
N MET A 108 -3.13 -9.55 12.91
CA MET A 108 -2.78 -8.15 12.62
C MET A 108 -1.31 -7.86 12.94
N ARG A 109 -0.80 -8.43 14.03
CA ARG A 109 0.62 -8.32 14.41
C ARG A 109 1.53 -9.06 13.42
N LYS A 110 1.11 -10.21 12.89
CA LYS A 110 1.82 -10.92 11.82
C LYS A 110 1.82 -10.10 10.52
N TYR A 111 0.67 -9.56 10.14
CA TYR A 111 0.52 -8.68 8.98
C TYR A 111 1.48 -7.50 9.06
N PHE A 112 1.52 -6.80 10.21
CA PHE A 112 2.46 -5.71 10.46
C PHE A 112 3.92 -6.14 10.24
N ARG A 113 4.34 -7.24 10.88
CA ARG A 113 5.70 -7.78 10.74
C ARG A 113 6.06 -8.12 9.29
N THR A 114 5.11 -8.63 8.53
CA THR A 114 5.33 -9.04 7.14
C THR A 114 5.29 -7.86 6.16
N ARG A 115 4.43 -6.87 6.39
CA ARG A 115 4.18 -5.79 5.45
C ARG A 115 5.11 -4.62 5.60
N LEU A 116 5.40 -4.18 6.82
CA LEU A 116 6.21 -2.98 7.03
C LEU A 116 7.60 -3.06 6.36
N PRO A 117 8.30 -4.22 6.33
CA PRO A 117 9.55 -4.35 5.56
C PRO A 117 9.38 -4.18 4.05
N GLN A 118 8.21 -4.49 3.49
CA GLN A 118 7.93 -4.28 2.06
C GLN A 118 7.85 -2.79 1.70
N GLY A 119 7.67 -1.92 2.70
CA GLY A 119 7.74 -0.46 2.56
C GLY A 119 9.14 0.12 2.74
N GLY A 120 10.16 -0.73 2.95
CA GLY A 120 11.56 -0.31 3.10
C GLY A 120 12.07 -0.20 4.53
N ALA A 121 11.25 -0.45 5.55
CA ALA A 121 11.72 -0.52 6.93
C ALA A 121 12.59 -1.76 7.16
N SER A 122 13.69 -1.65 7.91
CA SER A 122 14.51 -2.81 8.26
C SER A 122 13.74 -3.76 9.19
N ILE A 123 14.09 -5.04 9.17
CA ILE A 123 13.48 -6.00 10.10
C ILE A 123 13.72 -5.61 11.56
N ASP A 124 14.87 -5.00 11.86
CA ASP A 124 15.21 -4.56 13.21
C ASP A 124 14.31 -3.43 13.70
N VAL A 125 13.98 -2.46 12.84
CA VAL A 125 12.97 -1.42 13.13
C VAL A 125 11.64 -2.08 13.48
N VAL A 126 11.21 -3.05 12.68
CA VAL A 126 9.94 -3.75 12.87
C VAL A 126 9.92 -4.53 14.18
N GLU A 127 10.99 -5.28 14.50
CA GLU A 127 11.11 -6.05 15.74
C GLU A 127 11.18 -5.14 16.97
N SER A 128 11.87 -4.00 16.86
CA SER A 128 11.93 -2.96 17.90
C SER A 128 10.54 -2.40 18.22
N LEU A 129 9.80 -1.95 17.20
CA LEU A 129 8.42 -1.46 17.33
C LEU A 129 7.48 -2.51 17.95
N MET A 130 7.72 -3.78 17.63
CA MET A 130 6.96 -4.90 18.19
C MET A 130 7.35 -5.20 19.64
N GLY A 131 8.53 -4.80 20.11
CA GLY A 131 9.07 -5.16 21.42
C GLY A 131 9.56 -6.61 21.45
N HIS A 132 10.14 -7.10 20.35
CA HIS A 132 10.78 -8.41 20.28
C HIS A 132 12.25 -8.28 20.68
N SER A 133 12.55 -8.39 21.97
CA SER A 133 13.92 -8.31 22.50
C SER A 133 14.81 -9.50 22.10
N GLY A 134 14.23 -10.69 21.84
CA GLY A 134 15.01 -11.91 21.58
C GLY A 134 15.59 -12.06 20.17
N TYR A 135 15.16 -11.24 19.19
CA TYR A 135 15.70 -11.27 17.83
C TYR A 135 16.79 -10.24 17.59
N LEU A 136 16.82 -9.18 18.39
CA LEU A 136 17.88 -8.19 18.38
C LEU A 136 19.09 -8.83 19.08
N SER A 137 20.02 -9.40 18.29
CA SER A 137 21.35 -9.71 18.82
C SER A 137 21.89 -8.42 19.45
N ASP A 138 22.25 -8.50 20.73
CA ASP A 138 22.70 -7.45 21.66
C ASP A 138 23.77 -6.45 21.13
N SER A 139 24.22 -6.60 19.88
CA SER A 139 25.42 -5.98 19.34
C SER A 139 25.26 -5.02 18.16
N TYR A 140 24.09 -4.85 17.51
CA TYR A 140 24.10 -4.15 16.20
C TYR A 140 23.10 -3.02 15.88
N VAL A 141 22.09 -2.73 16.71
CA VAL A 141 21.12 -1.67 16.32
C VAL A 141 20.96 -0.66 17.45
N ARG A 142 21.90 0.30 17.49
CA ARG A 142 21.72 1.58 18.19
C ARG A 142 20.96 2.54 17.28
N MET A 143 19.77 2.17 16.83
CA MET A 143 18.92 3.14 16.15
C MET A 143 18.36 4.10 17.19
N THR A 144 18.39 5.40 16.90
CA THR A 144 17.71 6.38 17.75
C THR A 144 16.21 6.30 17.53
N ASP A 145 15.42 6.81 18.48
CA ASP A 145 13.96 6.84 18.35
C ASP A 145 13.52 7.61 17.09
N GLU A 146 14.27 8.64 16.70
CA GLU A 146 14.03 9.41 15.48
C GLU A 146 14.29 8.59 14.21
N GLU A 147 15.33 7.75 14.19
CA GLU A 147 15.61 6.86 13.06
C GLU A 147 14.53 5.79 12.90
N VAL A 148 14.06 5.24 14.02
CA VAL A 148 12.95 4.28 14.04
C VAL A 148 11.66 4.94 13.55
N GLU A 149 11.36 6.16 14.00
CA GLU A 149 10.21 6.92 13.51
C GLU A 149 10.32 7.20 12.01
N ALA A 150 11.46 7.74 11.55
CA ALA A 150 11.66 8.07 10.14
C ALA A 150 11.48 6.83 9.24
N ALA A 151 12.05 5.69 9.64
CA ALA A 151 11.89 4.43 8.92
C ALA A 151 10.43 3.95 8.90
N TYR A 152 9.71 4.08 10.02
CA TYR A 152 8.28 3.77 10.08
C TYR A 152 7.48 4.67 9.13
N ARG A 153 7.68 5.99 9.17
CA ARG A 153 6.94 6.97 8.36
C ARG A 153 7.19 6.81 6.87
N ALA A 154 8.41 6.50 6.46
CA ALA A 154 8.71 6.21 5.06
C ALA A 154 7.95 4.97 4.55
N ALA A 155 7.78 3.97 5.42
CA ALA A 155 7.18 2.69 5.06
C ALA A 155 5.67 2.58 5.33
N GLU A 156 5.05 3.49 6.12
CA GLU A 156 3.69 3.29 6.67
C GLU A 156 2.60 3.11 5.60
N SER A 157 2.82 3.60 4.38
CA SER A 157 1.85 3.50 3.28
C SER A 157 1.50 2.07 2.89
N VAL A 158 2.37 1.08 3.17
CA VAL A 158 2.07 -0.34 2.94
C VAL A 158 1.09 -0.93 3.95
N LEU A 159 0.80 -0.20 5.03
CA LEU A 159 -0.16 -0.57 6.07
C LEU A 159 -1.54 0.06 5.86
N TRP A 160 -1.70 1.01 4.95
CA TRP A 160 -2.98 1.66 4.66
C TRP A 160 -4.00 0.66 4.07
N VAL A 161 -5.25 0.79 4.49
CA VAL A 161 -6.37 -0.10 4.15
C VAL A 161 -7.42 0.63 3.30
N PHE A 162 -7.74 1.87 3.64
CA PHE A 162 -8.77 2.70 2.98
C PHE A 162 -8.16 3.69 1.98
N LYS A 163 -6.95 4.18 2.26
CA LYS A 163 -6.22 5.11 1.40
C LYS A 163 -5.51 4.37 0.29
N THR A 164 -5.48 4.99 -0.88
CA THR A 164 -4.58 4.58 -1.96
C THR A 164 -3.14 4.88 -1.55
N LYS A 165 -2.24 3.92 -1.80
CA LYS A 165 -0.80 4.15 -1.61
C LYS A 165 -0.38 5.42 -2.36
N PRO A 166 0.51 6.24 -1.80
CA PRO A 166 1.05 7.36 -2.55
C PRO A 166 1.72 6.77 -3.78
N ILE A 167 1.32 7.25 -4.95
CA ILE A 167 2.05 6.95 -6.17
C ILE A 167 3.45 7.50 -5.94
N ASN A 168 4.47 6.67 -6.04
CA ASN A 168 5.84 7.14 -5.96
C ASN A 168 6.00 8.22 -7.03
N GLU A 169 6.22 9.48 -6.63
CA GLU A 169 6.32 10.58 -7.59
C GLU A 169 7.40 10.32 -8.65
N GLY A 170 8.45 9.56 -8.29
CA GLY A 170 9.46 9.13 -9.24
C GLY A 170 8.92 8.15 -10.28
N GLU A 171 8.13 7.15 -9.86
CA GLU A 171 7.45 6.24 -10.77
C GLU A 171 6.40 6.97 -11.60
N LEU A 172 5.66 7.92 -11.03
CA LEU A 172 4.71 8.75 -11.78
C LEU A 172 5.41 9.56 -12.86
N ARG A 173 6.52 10.23 -12.52
CA ARG A 173 7.33 11.00 -13.47
C ARG A 173 7.93 10.10 -14.56
N GLN A 174 8.39 8.90 -14.21
CA GLN A 174 8.86 7.91 -15.18
C GLN A 174 7.73 7.47 -16.10
N LEU A 175 6.57 7.12 -15.55
CA LEU A 175 5.42 6.67 -16.31
C LEU A 175 4.91 7.78 -17.25
N GLU A 176 4.88 9.02 -16.78
CA GLU A 176 4.54 10.20 -17.59
C GLU A 176 5.56 10.44 -18.70
N GLN A 177 6.85 10.24 -18.43
CA GLN A 177 7.91 10.36 -19.41
C GLN A 177 7.80 9.28 -20.49
N GLU A 178 7.66 8.01 -20.11
CA GLU A 178 7.43 6.89 -21.02
C GLU A 178 6.17 7.11 -21.86
N ASN A 179 5.08 7.61 -21.26
CA ASN A 179 3.85 7.89 -22.01
C ASN A 179 4.06 8.99 -23.06
N ARG A 180 4.85 10.03 -22.75
CA ARG A 180 5.19 11.08 -23.71
C ARG A 180 6.04 10.52 -24.86
N GLU A 181 7.02 9.68 -24.56
CA GLU A 181 7.89 9.06 -25.56
C GLU A 181 7.09 8.14 -26.50
N LEU A 182 6.29 7.24 -25.94
CA LEU A 182 5.42 6.34 -26.72
C LEU A 182 4.43 7.09 -27.61
N ARG A 183 3.83 8.19 -27.11
CA ARG A 183 2.96 9.05 -27.94
C ARG A 183 3.73 9.71 -29.08
N GLY A 184 4.97 10.12 -28.84
CA GLY A 184 5.86 10.67 -29.87
C GLY A 184 6.19 9.65 -30.96
N GLU A 185 6.53 8.42 -30.56
CA GLU A 185 6.79 7.30 -31.48
C GLU A 185 5.56 6.96 -32.32
N LEU A 186 4.38 6.86 -31.70
CA LEU A 186 3.11 6.62 -32.40
C LEU A 186 2.82 7.72 -33.44
N ALA A 187 3.06 8.98 -33.11
CA ALA A 187 2.89 10.08 -34.06
C ALA A 187 3.93 10.01 -35.21
N GLY A 188 5.14 9.53 -34.94
CA GLY A 188 6.16 9.24 -35.95
C GLY A 188 5.70 8.16 -36.93
N ILE A 189 5.26 7.02 -36.40
CA ILE A 189 4.78 5.88 -37.18
C ILE A 189 3.56 6.27 -38.02
N GLN A 190 2.60 7.02 -37.46
CA GLN A 190 1.43 7.50 -38.21
C GLN A 190 1.82 8.39 -39.40
N ARG A 191 2.83 9.25 -39.25
CA ARG A 191 3.36 10.06 -40.35
C ARG A 191 4.00 9.19 -41.43
N GLN A 192 4.78 8.18 -41.05
CA GLN A 192 5.36 7.22 -41.99
C GLN A 192 4.28 6.45 -42.76
N ILE A 193 3.24 5.95 -42.07
CA ILE A 193 2.11 5.25 -42.70
C ILE A 193 1.41 6.18 -43.69
N THR A 194 1.17 7.43 -43.32
CA THR A 194 0.53 8.42 -44.20
C THR A 194 1.38 8.68 -45.45
N MET A 195 2.69 8.84 -45.30
CA MET A 195 3.62 9.00 -46.43
C MET A 195 3.67 7.75 -47.32
N MET A 196 3.73 6.54 -46.73
CA MET A 196 3.71 5.28 -47.47
C MET A 196 2.41 5.14 -48.28
N ASN A 197 1.26 5.47 -47.69
CA ASN A 197 -0.02 5.43 -48.37
C ASN A 197 -0.09 6.45 -49.52
N ALA A 198 0.45 7.66 -49.33
CA ALA A 198 0.54 8.67 -50.39
C ALA A 198 1.46 8.22 -51.53
N MET A 199 2.62 7.64 -51.23
CA MET A 199 3.52 7.06 -52.24
C MET A 199 2.87 5.90 -52.98
N GLN A 200 2.15 5.01 -52.28
CA GLN A 200 1.41 3.92 -52.92
C GLN A 200 0.29 4.43 -53.83
N ALA A 201 -0.40 5.49 -53.44
CA ALA A 201 -1.43 6.13 -54.27
C ALA A 201 -0.82 6.75 -55.53
N ASP A 202 0.35 7.40 -55.43
CA ASP A 202 1.04 8.03 -56.57
C ASP A 202 1.57 6.98 -57.58
N VAL A 203 2.15 5.89 -57.06
CA VAL A 203 2.57 4.73 -57.88
C VAL A 203 1.35 4.05 -58.52
N GLY A 204 0.23 3.95 -57.80
CA GLY A 204 -1.03 3.40 -58.32
C GLY A 204 -1.74 4.31 -59.32
N ALA A 205 -1.50 5.63 -59.30
CA ALA A 205 -2.10 6.63 -60.19
C ALA A 205 -1.37 6.79 -61.52
N THR A 206 -0.17 6.23 -61.67
CA THR A 206 0.61 6.25 -62.92
C THR A 206 0.93 4.86 -63.50
N PRO A 207 -0.01 3.89 -63.59
CA PRO A 207 0.28 2.57 -64.16
C PRO A 207 0.75 2.67 -65.61
N GLU A 208 0.16 3.60 -66.36
CA GLU A 208 0.40 3.77 -67.79
C GLU A 208 1.77 4.40 -68.09
N ALA A 209 2.26 5.30 -67.23
CA ALA A 209 3.58 5.90 -67.40
C ALA A 209 4.69 4.88 -67.08
N LEU A 210 4.49 4.06 -66.04
CA LEU A 210 5.38 2.98 -65.68
C LEU A 210 5.38 1.88 -66.75
N GLN A 211 4.21 1.51 -67.26
CA GLN A 211 4.07 0.54 -68.34
C GLN A 211 4.76 1.03 -69.61
N ARG A 212 4.60 2.31 -69.99
CA ARG A 212 5.30 2.90 -71.15
C ARG A 212 6.82 2.86 -70.99
N LEU A 213 7.35 3.18 -69.80
CA LEU A 213 8.79 3.12 -69.52
C LEU A 213 9.34 1.69 -69.59
N VAL A 214 8.59 0.71 -69.06
CA VAL A 214 8.94 -0.71 -69.16
C VAL A 214 8.92 -1.18 -70.61
N ASP A 215 7.87 -0.81 -71.36
CA ASP A 215 7.72 -1.19 -72.77
C ASP A 215 8.82 -0.57 -73.66
N GLU A 216 9.18 0.70 -73.44
CA GLU A 216 10.31 1.36 -74.13
C GLU A 216 11.64 0.66 -73.84
N ARG A 217 11.87 0.26 -72.58
CA ARG A 217 13.10 -0.42 -72.19
C ARG A 217 13.20 -1.84 -72.76
N ILE A 218 12.09 -2.57 -72.82
CA ILE A 218 12.02 -3.88 -73.49
C ILE A 218 12.32 -3.73 -74.98
N LYS A 219 11.78 -2.69 -75.63
CA LYS A 219 12.01 -2.42 -77.04
C LYS A 219 13.47 -2.05 -77.35
N GLU A 220 14.12 -1.28 -76.48
CA GLU A 220 15.57 -1.00 -76.55
C GLU A 220 16.42 -2.27 -76.42
N LEU A 221 16.08 -3.16 -75.48
CA LEU A 221 16.80 -4.41 -75.26
C LEU A 221 16.62 -5.39 -76.42
N MET A 222 15.41 -5.50 -76.95
CA MET A 222 15.11 -6.35 -78.11
C MET A 222 15.69 -5.78 -79.42
N GLY A 223 15.75 -4.46 -79.56
CA GLY A 223 16.39 -3.79 -80.71
C GLY A 223 17.91 -3.98 -80.76
N LYS A 224 18.57 -4.11 -79.59
CA LYS A 224 20.00 -4.43 -79.51
C LYS A 224 20.32 -5.91 -79.75
N ALA A 225 19.35 -6.81 -79.57
CA ALA A 225 19.54 -8.26 -79.76
C ALA A 225 19.33 -8.71 -81.23
N GLY A 226 18.69 -7.90 -82.08
CA GLY A 226 18.39 -8.24 -83.48
C GLY A 226 19.38 -7.72 -84.52
N GLY A 227 20.49 -7.11 -84.10
CA GLY A 227 21.53 -6.56 -84.98
C GLY A 227 22.89 -7.23 -84.73
N ALA A 228 22.99 -8.52 -85.07
CA ALA A 228 24.23 -9.27 -85.18
C ALA A 228 24.13 -10.23 -86.37
#